data_AF-A0A5P8LUA6-F1
#
_entry.id   AF-A0A5P8LUA6-F1
#
_cell.length_a   1.000
_cell.length_b   1.000
_cell.length_c   1.000
_cell.angle_alpha   90.00
_cell.angle_beta   90.00
_cell.angle_gamma   90.00
#
_symmetry.space_group_name_H-M   'P 1'
#
loop_
_entity.id
_entity.type
_entity.pdbx_description
1 polymer ?
#
loop_
_entity_poly.entity_id
_entity_poly.type
_entity_poly.pdbx_seq_one_letter_code
_entity_poly.pdbx_strand_id
1 'polypeptide(L)'
;MSDGEQKLADAKGKFVQVVKDGRKRNDIDWRAGRIILSNKRLVLVSNEGKRTIPLSKITSITGRDNVNKAIAKVSGYLSLQVGSNVTLIAPQDIEGFESKLYSALLDQTVVLVKHPAVEGGVVQDTEWEKGRLKIDGDSVDLAIASGSFVELEVDDVGSAELKTKTVTGKQRRVAEIEHTVEGTSVETHVSGSKSDVSVLASFVRRGEQAGEVDVELSKEENEVLMALYTGVSPFQIPDFVGMEIGQVEEIYDRLIEYGILEPVRTRREVQLEARGRSIAGEAVDDQ
;
A
#
# COMPACT_ATOMS: atom_id res chain seq x y z
N MET A 1 -18.21 -3.30 -28.21
CA MET A 1 -18.24 -1.84 -28.41
C MET A 1 -18.09 -1.23 -27.03
N SER A 2 -17.10 -0.42 -26.68
CA SER A 2 -16.22 0.47 -27.45
C SER A 2 -14.72 0.10 -27.35
N ASP A 3 -14.09 -0.31 -28.46
CA ASP A 3 -12.64 -0.58 -28.52
C ASP A 3 -11.82 0.68 -28.90
N GLY A 4 -12.48 1.83 -28.89
CA GLY A 4 -11.92 3.13 -29.23
C GLY A 4 -10.98 3.66 -28.14
N GLU A 5 -9.95 4.38 -28.57
CA GLU A 5 -9.18 5.20 -27.65
C GLU A 5 -10.07 6.35 -27.15
N GLN A 6 -10.18 6.53 -25.83
CA GLN A 6 -10.97 7.57 -25.20
C GLN A 6 -10.08 8.42 -24.29
N LYS A 7 -10.28 9.74 -24.30
CA LYS A 7 -9.58 10.67 -23.44
C LYS A 7 -10.16 10.60 -22.03
N LEU A 8 -9.30 10.37 -21.04
CA LEU A 8 -9.66 10.26 -19.62
C LEU A 8 -9.32 11.52 -18.84
N ALA A 9 -8.19 12.17 -19.17
CA ALA A 9 -7.77 13.42 -18.55
C ALA A 9 -7.01 14.32 -19.53
N ASP A 10 -7.03 15.62 -19.25
CA ASP A 10 -6.36 16.65 -20.05
C ASP A 10 -6.02 17.83 -19.14
N ALA A 11 -4.78 17.83 -18.66
CA ALA A 11 -4.31 18.80 -17.68
C ALA A 11 -3.24 19.70 -18.29
N LYS A 12 -3.22 20.97 -17.90
CA LYS A 12 -1.99 21.77 -18.00
C LYS A 12 -1.03 21.33 -16.90
N GLY A 13 0.26 21.43 -17.16
CA GLY A 13 1.26 21.04 -16.16
C GLY A 13 2.67 21.25 -16.66
N LYS A 14 3.61 20.65 -15.93
CA LYS A 14 5.01 20.56 -16.35
C LYS A 14 5.46 19.12 -16.40
N PHE A 15 6.46 18.83 -17.22
CA PHE A 15 7.09 17.52 -17.25
C PHE A 15 8.57 17.61 -17.57
N VAL A 16 9.33 16.61 -17.12
CA VAL A 16 10.77 16.51 -17.37
C VAL A 16 11.21 15.05 -17.39
N GLN A 17 12.18 14.72 -18.23
CA GLN A 17 12.80 13.41 -18.24
C GLN A 17 14.11 13.45 -17.44
N VAL A 18 14.10 12.84 -16.26
CA VAL A 18 15.25 12.86 -15.32
C VAL A 18 16.20 11.69 -15.53
N VAL A 19 15.71 10.58 -16.09
CA VAL A 19 16.55 9.46 -16.53
C VAL A 19 16.22 9.12 -17.98
N LYS A 20 17.27 9.07 -18.81
CA LYS A 20 17.18 8.65 -20.20
C LYS A 20 18.18 7.51 -20.47
N ASP A 21 17.67 6.39 -20.94
CA ASP A 21 18.45 5.17 -21.25
C ASP A 21 19.32 4.73 -20.05
N GLY A 22 18.74 4.80 -18.84
CA GLY A 22 19.43 4.46 -17.58
C GLY A 22 20.41 5.51 -17.06
N ARG A 23 20.62 6.62 -17.77
CA ARG A 23 21.53 7.70 -17.35
C ARG A 23 20.76 8.88 -16.77
N LYS A 24 21.15 9.32 -15.57
CA LYS A 24 20.63 10.54 -14.95
C LYS A 24 20.98 11.75 -15.84
N ARG A 25 20.03 12.65 -16.03
CA ARG A 25 20.27 13.93 -16.71
C ARG A 25 20.69 14.97 -15.67
N ASN A 26 21.74 15.72 -15.98
CA ASN A 26 22.23 16.80 -15.13
C ASN A 26 21.40 18.09 -15.31
N ASP A 27 20.84 18.30 -16.50
CA ASP A 27 20.00 19.45 -16.81
C ASP A 27 18.52 19.07 -16.68
N ILE A 28 17.95 19.36 -15.50
CA ILE A 28 16.52 19.16 -15.21
C ILE A 28 15.78 20.46 -15.51
N ASP A 29 15.34 20.62 -16.76
CA ASP A 29 14.51 21.76 -17.14
C ASP A 29 13.05 21.34 -17.36
N TRP A 30 12.19 21.87 -16.49
CA TRP A 30 10.77 21.56 -16.48
C TRP A 30 10.08 22.25 -17.65
N ARG A 31 9.43 21.45 -18.50
CA ARG A 31 8.73 21.96 -19.68
C ARG A 31 7.27 22.14 -19.38
N ALA A 32 6.77 23.36 -19.51
CA ALA A 32 5.34 23.64 -19.46
C ALA A 32 4.64 23.07 -20.69
N GLY A 33 3.43 22.53 -20.49
CA GLY A 33 2.69 21.89 -21.56
C GLY A 33 1.34 21.32 -21.13
N ARG A 34 0.79 20.45 -21.99
CA ARG A 34 -0.40 19.64 -21.71
C ARG A 34 0.00 18.19 -21.47
N ILE A 35 -0.66 17.57 -20.51
CA ILE A 35 -0.52 16.18 -20.10
C ILE A 35 -1.89 15.54 -20.35
N ILE A 36 -1.97 14.70 -21.38
CA ILE A 36 -3.22 14.13 -21.86
C ILE A 36 -3.19 12.62 -21.61
N LEU A 37 -4.16 12.12 -20.84
CA LEU A 37 -4.34 10.70 -20.55
C LEU A 37 -5.48 10.15 -21.38
N SER A 38 -5.28 8.98 -21.96
CA SER A 38 -6.30 8.14 -22.57
C SER A 38 -6.25 6.74 -21.97
N ASN A 39 -7.25 5.91 -22.25
CA ASN A 39 -7.25 4.49 -21.88
C ASN A 39 -6.15 3.64 -22.58
N LYS A 40 -5.27 4.24 -23.41
CA LYS A 40 -4.17 3.53 -24.09
C LYS A 40 -2.79 4.17 -23.89
N ARG A 41 -2.72 5.48 -23.68
CA ARG A 41 -1.46 6.23 -23.63
C ARG A 41 -1.55 7.54 -22.86
N LEU A 42 -0.39 7.96 -22.35
CA LEU A 42 -0.09 9.29 -21.89
C LEU A 42 0.62 10.09 -22.99
N VAL A 43 0.17 11.32 -23.23
CA VAL A 43 0.73 12.21 -24.24
C VAL A 43 1.16 13.52 -23.58
N LEU A 44 2.43 13.85 -23.73
CA LEU A 44 3.04 15.09 -23.23
C LEU A 44 3.26 16.03 -24.41
N VAL A 45 2.67 17.22 -24.37
CA VAL A 45 2.71 18.20 -25.47
C VAL A 45 3.29 19.51 -24.94
N SER A 46 4.35 20.00 -25.58
CA SER A 46 4.88 21.35 -25.36
C SER A 46 5.14 22.05 -26.70
N ASN A 47 5.58 23.30 -26.64
CA ASN A 47 5.97 24.07 -27.85
C ASN A 47 7.17 23.44 -28.59
N GLU A 48 7.95 22.58 -27.93
CA GLU A 48 9.10 21.90 -28.52
C GLU A 48 8.74 20.55 -29.15
N GLY A 49 7.52 20.07 -28.96
CA GLY A 49 7.05 18.83 -29.58
C GLY A 49 6.13 17.98 -28.71
N LYS A 50 5.94 16.74 -29.17
CA LYS A 50 5.02 15.76 -28.57
C LYS A 50 5.77 14.48 -28.22
N ARG A 51 5.58 13.98 -27.00
CA ARG A 51 6.04 12.65 -26.56
C ARG A 51 4.85 11.79 -26.20
N THR A 52 4.87 10.53 -26.62
CA THR A 52 3.80 9.56 -26.34
C THR A 52 4.36 8.38 -25.57
N ILE A 53 3.70 8.01 -24.47
CA ILE A 53 4.05 6.88 -23.60
C ILE A 53 2.85 5.93 -23.59
N PRO A 54 2.94 4.74 -24.18
CA PRO A 54 1.90 3.72 -24.04
C PRO A 54 1.74 3.32 -22.57
N LEU A 55 0.50 3.21 -22.08
CA LEU A 55 0.23 2.85 -20.68
C LEU A 55 0.82 1.49 -20.32
N SER A 56 0.72 0.52 -21.23
CA SER A 56 1.28 -0.84 -21.07
C SER A 56 2.81 -0.90 -20.91
N LYS A 57 3.52 0.23 -21.05
CA LYS A 57 4.97 0.32 -20.83
C LYS A 57 5.33 0.98 -19.49
N ILE A 58 4.35 1.53 -18.78
CA ILE A 58 4.55 2.11 -17.45
C ILE A 58 4.64 0.94 -16.46
N THR A 59 5.72 0.87 -15.71
CA THR A 59 5.96 -0.24 -14.76
C THR A 59 5.92 0.19 -13.31
N SER A 60 6.01 1.50 -13.04
CA SER A 60 5.85 2.04 -11.69
C SER A 60 5.41 3.49 -11.79
N ILE A 61 4.55 3.85 -10.85
CA ILE A 61 4.12 5.21 -10.54
C ILE A 61 4.51 5.43 -9.08
N THR A 62 5.10 6.58 -8.79
CA THR A 62 5.41 6.96 -7.41
C THR A 62 5.08 8.43 -7.26
N GLY A 63 4.13 8.73 -6.38
CA GLY A 63 3.93 10.07 -5.84
C GLY A 63 5.08 10.41 -4.88
N ARG A 64 5.50 11.66 -4.83
CA ARG A 64 6.41 12.13 -3.78
C ARG A 64 5.91 13.47 -3.26
N ASP A 65 5.37 13.45 -2.06
CA ASP A 65 4.98 14.66 -1.32
C ASP A 65 6.21 15.32 -0.67
N ASN A 66 7.23 14.53 -0.31
CA ASN A 66 8.45 15.04 0.31
C ASN A 66 9.60 15.26 -0.71
N VAL A 67 9.68 16.52 -1.11
CA VAL A 67 10.55 17.08 -2.14
C VAL A 67 12.03 16.99 -1.76
N ASN A 68 12.83 16.28 -2.57
CA ASN A 68 14.26 16.55 -2.64
C ASN A 68 14.44 17.93 -3.31
N LYS A 69 14.78 18.96 -2.51
CA LYS A 69 14.85 20.38 -2.89
C LYS A 69 15.69 20.66 -4.15
N ALA A 70 16.58 19.73 -4.53
CA ALA A 70 17.39 19.81 -5.75
C ALA A 70 16.59 19.74 -7.08
N ILE A 71 15.35 19.21 -7.08
CA ILE A 71 14.50 19.07 -8.29
C ILE A 71 13.34 20.10 -8.32
N ALA A 72 13.09 20.76 -7.17
CA ALA A 72 11.84 21.43 -6.83
C ALA A 72 11.61 22.78 -7.52
N LYS A 73 10.93 22.76 -8.67
CA LYS A 73 10.31 23.96 -9.30
C LYS A 73 8.78 23.83 -9.45
N VAL A 74 8.19 22.86 -8.74
CA VAL A 74 6.76 22.50 -8.73
C VAL A 74 6.34 22.06 -7.32
N SER A 75 5.06 22.17 -6.99
CA SER A 75 4.49 21.82 -5.68
C SER A 75 4.39 20.32 -5.42
N GLY A 76 4.35 19.50 -6.47
CA GLY A 76 4.35 18.04 -6.41
C GLY A 76 4.55 17.44 -7.81
N TYR A 77 4.81 16.13 -7.90
CA TYR A 77 4.92 15.42 -9.17
C TYR A 77 4.69 13.91 -9.03
N LEU A 78 4.29 13.28 -10.13
CA LEU A 78 4.27 11.83 -10.30
C LEU A 78 5.52 11.41 -11.07
N SER A 79 6.24 10.42 -10.53
CA SER A 79 7.36 9.76 -11.22
C SER A 79 6.86 8.55 -12.00
N LEU A 80 7.06 8.55 -13.31
CA LEU A 80 6.67 7.46 -14.20
C LEU A 80 7.91 6.71 -14.68
N GLN A 81 8.01 5.43 -14.33
CA GLN A 81 9.07 4.55 -14.83
C GLN A 81 8.62 3.80 -16.08
N VAL A 82 9.44 3.87 -17.13
CA VAL A 82 9.25 3.19 -18.41
C VAL A 82 10.56 2.53 -18.81
N GLY A 83 10.72 1.24 -18.48
CA GLY A 83 12.00 0.54 -18.62
C GLY A 83 13.07 1.20 -17.76
N SER A 84 14.16 1.66 -18.38
CA SER A 84 15.24 2.41 -17.72
C SER A 84 15.05 3.93 -17.75
N ASN A 85 13.93 4.43 -18.29
CA ASN A 85 13.62 5.85 -18.36
C ASN A 85 12.73 6.26 -17.19
N VAL A 86 12.94 7.47 -16.67
CA VAL A 86 12.11 8.08 -15.63
C VAL A 86 11.66 9.45 -16.11
N THR A 87 10.34 9.66 -16.11
CA THR A 87 9.72 10.93 -16.49
C THR A 87 8.89 11.44 -15.32
N LEU A 88 9.15 12.67 -14.89
CA LEU A 88 8.33 13.34 -13.88
C LEU A 88 7.25 14.14 -14.59
N ILE A 89 6.02 14.06 -14.09
CA ILE A 89 4.88 14.86 -14.56
C ILE A 89 4.27 15.60 -13.37
N ALA A 90 3.94 16.86 -13.55
CA ALA A 90 3.33 17.73 -12.54
C ALA A 90 2.07 18.37 -13.17
N PRO A 91 0.98 17.61 -13.30
CA PRO A 91 -0.32 18.18 -13.67
C PRO A 91 -0.80 19.17 -12.60
N GLN A 92 -1.67 20.12 -12.97
CA GLN A 92 -2.22 21.10 -12.02
C GLN A 92 -3.05 20.45 -10.89
N ASP A 93 -3.77 19.39 -11.23
CA ASP A 93 -4.51 18.51 -10.30
C ASP A 93 -3.74 17.18 -10.26
N ILE A 94 -2.92 16.98 -9.22
CA ILE A 94 -2.02 15.82 -9.12
C ILE A 94 -2.81 14.60 -8.70
N GLU A 95 -3.51 14.68 -7.58
CA GLU A 95 -4.32 13.60 -7.00
C GLU A 95 -5.38 13.10 -7.99
N GLY A 96 -6.17 14.01 -8.57
CA GLY A 96 -7.20 13.64 -9.53
C GLY A 96 -6.64 13.07 -10.85
N PHE A 97 -5.40 13.41 -11.21
CA PHE A 97 -4.72 12.83 -12.37
C PHE A 97 -4.12 11.46 -12.04
N GLU A 98 -3.55 11.29 -10.86
CA GLU A 98 -2.99 10.04 -10.36
C GLU A 98 -4.07 8.96 -10.25
N SER A 99 -5.20 9.28 -9.61
CA SER A 99 -6.36 8.38 -9.52
C SER A 99 -6.79 7.88 -10.90
N LYS A 100 -7.00 8.79 -11.87
CA LYS A 100 -7.35 8.42 -13.25
C LYS A 100 -6.27 7.60 -13.96
N LEU A 101 -5.01 7.84 -13.66
CA LEU A 101 -3.89 7.09 -14.24
C LEU A 101 -3.86 5.66 -13.72
N TYR A 102 -4.06 5.44 -12.41
CA TYR A 102 -4.17 4.11 -11.83
C TYR A 102 -5.39 3.36 -12.36
N SER A 103 -6.58 3.97 -12.36
CA SER A 103 -7.78 3.38 -12.98
C SER A 103 -7.52 2.97 -14.43
N ALA A 104 -6.88 3.83 -15.23
CA ALA A 104 -6.56 3.52 -16.63
C ALA A 104 -5.57 2.36 -16.80
N LEU A 105 -4.76 2.05 -15.80
CA LEU A 105 -3.75 0.98 -15.83
C LEU A 105 -4.25 -0.33 -15.22
N LEU A 106 -5.14 -0.27 -14.22
CA LEU A 106 -5.50 -1.43 -13.41
C LEU A 106 -6.97 -1.86 -13.60
N ASP A 107 -7.90 -0.94 -13.88
CA ASP A 107 -9.32 -1.30 -13.97
C ASP A 107 -9.60 -2.35 -15.05
N GLN A 108 -10.41 -3.33 -14.68
CA GLN A 108 -10.82 -4.46 -15.52
C GLN A 108 -9.67 -5.37 -15.97
N THR A 109 -8.46 -5.16 -15.45
CA THR A 109 -7.29 -5.99 -15.77
C THR A 109 -7.49 -7.39 -15.22
N VAL A 110 -7.34 -8.38 -16.11
CA VAL A 110 -7.45 -9.80 -15.75
C VAL A 110 -6.10 -10.29 -15.26
N VAL A 111 -6.08 -10.84 -14.05
CA VAL A 111 -4.90 -11.35 -13.37
C VAL A 111 -5.13 -12.80 -12.92
N LEU A 112 -4.05 -13.45 -12.49
CA LEU A 112 -4.10 -14.68 -11.71
C LEU A 112 -3.90 -14.31 -10.25
N VAL A 113 -4.73 -14.85 -9.38
CA VAL A 113 -4.76 -14.55 -7.94
C VAL A 113 -4.66 -15.87 -7.19
N LYS A 114 -3.84 -15.92 -6.15
CA LYS A 114 -3.84 -16.97 -5.13
C LYS A 114 -4.07 -16.27 -3.79
N HIS A 115 -5.23 -16.51 -3.19
CA HIS A 115 -5.67 -15.84 -1.96
C HIS A 115 -6.54 -16.76 -1.07
N PRO A 116 -6.27 -16.83 0.24
CA PRO A 116 -5.00 -16.44 0.86
C PRO A 116 -3.89 -17.38 0.36
N ALA A 117 -2.69 -16.85 0.14
CA ALA A 117 -1.49 -17.65 -0.10
C ALA A 117 -0.77 -17.98 1.22
N VAL A 118 -0.86 -17.06 2.18
CA VAL A 118 -0.42 -17.23 3.58
C VAL A 118 -1.50 -16.61 4.47
N GLU A 119 -1.74 -17.20 5.63
CA GLU A 119 -2.66 -16.67 6.66
C GLU A 119 -2.03 -16.93 8.02
N GLY A 120 -1.83 -15.87 8.83
CA GLY A 120 -1.17 -15.95 10.14
C GLY A 120 0.24 -16.56 10.08
N GLY A 121 0.98 -16.33 8.99
CA GLY A 121 2.30 -16.91 8.75
C GLY A 121 2.31 -18.37 8.25
N VAL A 122 1.15 -19.00 8.07
CA VAL A 122 1.02 -20.37 7.55
C VAL A 122 0.70 -20.35 6.06
N VAL A 123 1.53 -21.02 5.26
CA VAL A 123 1.31 -21.17 3.81
C VAL A 123 0.07 -22.01 3.54
N GLN A 124 -0.82 -21.50 2.70
CA GLN A 124 -2.09 -22.13 2.35
C GLN A 124 -2.00 -22.94 1.06
N ASP A 125 -2.75 -24.05 1.02
CA ASP A 125 -2.89 -24.92 -0.16
C ASP A 125 -3.94 -24.38 -1.16
N THR A 126 -3.83 -23.09 -1.48
CA THR A 126 -4.72 -22.39 -2.39
C THR A 126 -4.20 -22.44 -3.82
N GLU A 127 -5.08 -22.68 -4.78
CA GLU A 127 -4.75 -22.70 -6.20
C GLU A 127 -4.77 -21.30 -6.82
N TRP A 128 -4.15 -21.17 -8.01
CA TRP A 128 -4.23 -19.94 -8.79
C TRP A 128 -5.54 -19.85 -9.57
N GLU A 129 -6.29 -18.78 -9.34
CA GLU A 129 -7.55 -18.51 -10.01
C GLU A 129 -7.48 -17.25 -10.87
N LYS A 130 -8.39 -17.13 -11.85
CA LYS A 130 -8.51 -15.86 -12.59
C LYS A 130 -9.22 -14.85 -11.69
N GLY A 131 -8.70 -13.63 -11.64
CA GLY A 131 -9.34 -12.50 -10.99
C GLY A 131 -9.42 -11.30 -11.92
N ARG A 132 -10.22 -10.31 -11.52
CA ARG A 132 -10.29 -9.01 -12.17
C ARG A 132 -10.10 -7.90 -11.14
N LEU A 133 -9.23 -6.96 -11.48
CA LEU A 133 -8.93 -5.78 -10.68
C LEU A 133 -9.97 -4.66 -10.92
N LYS A 134 -10.27 -3.91 -9.87
CA LYS A 134 -10.98 -2.63 -9.92
C LYS A 134 -10.39 -1.71 -8.85
N ILE A 135 -10.12 -0.46 -9.21
CA ILE A 135 -9.74 0.57 -8.25
C ILE A 135 -11.00 1.15 -7.62
N ASP A 136 -10.98 1.33 -6.30
CA ASP A 136 -12.03 2.04 -5.56
C ASP A 136 -11.37 2.96 -4.53
N GLY A 137 -11.26 4.26 -4.85
CA GLY A 137 -10.52 5.20 -4.01
C GLY A 137 -9.07 4.76 -3.77
N ASP A 138 -8.75 4.49 -2.50
CA ASP A 138 -7.45 4.00 -2.03
C ASP A 138 -7.42 2.49 -1.79
N SER A 139 -8.35 1.73 -2.39
CA SER A 139 -8.31 0.27 -2.40
C SER A 139 -8.26 -0.32 -3.81
N VAL A 140 -7.81 -1.58 -3.88
CA VAL A 140 -7.91 -2.41 -5.08
C VAL A 140 -8.77 -3.62 -4.79
N ASP A 141 -9.94 -3.68 -5.42
CA ASP A 141 -10.83 -4.84 -5.40
C ASP A 141 -10.31 -5.93 -6.34
N LEU A 142 -10.21 -7.15 -5.82
CA LEU A 142 -9.96 -8.38 -6.55
C LEU A 142 -11.22 -9.25 -6.56
N ALA A 143 -11.93 -9.25 -7.69
CA ALA A 143 -13.02 -10.19 -7.92
C ALA A 143 -12.46 -11.51 -8.49
N ILE A 144 -12.49 -12.58 -7.70
CA ILE A 144 -11.93 -13.90 -8.05
C ILE A 144 -13.01 -14.79 -8.69
N ALA A 145 -12.64 -15.64 -9.64
CA ALA A 145 -13.55 -16.50 -10.39
C ALA A 145 -14.39 -17.46 -9.51
N SER A 146 -13.88 -17.86 -8.34
CA SER A 146 -14.60 -18.63 -7.33
C SER A 146 -15.76 -17.87 -6.66
N GLY A 147 -15.85 -16.55 -6.85
CA GLY A 147 -16.84 -15.69 -6.23
C GLY A 147 -16.33 -14.93 -4.99
N SER A 148 -15.08 -15.18 -4.58
CA SER A 148 -14.44 -14.42 -3.52
C SER A 148 -14.11 -12.99 -3.96
N PHE A 149 -14.26 -12.05 -3.04
CA PHE A 149 -13.84 -10.66 -3.18
C PHE A 149 -12.77 -10.38 -2.15
N VAL A 150 -11.65 -9.83 -2.58
CA VAL A 150 -10.54 -9.43 -1.71
C VAL A 150 -10.31 -7.96 -1.94
N GLU A 151 -10.47 -7.17 -0.90
CA GLU A 151 -10.13 -5.76 -0.91
C GLU A 151 -8.68 -5.61 -0.44
N LEU A 152 -7.90 -4.83 -1.19
CA LEU A 152 -6.54 -4.43 -0.81
C LEU A 152 -6.55 -2.93 -0.53
N GLU A 153 -6.95 -2.55 0.68
CA GLU A 153 -6.87 -1.16 1.12
C GLU A 153 -5.40 -0.77 1.28
N VAL A 154 -5.03 0.41 0.78
CA VAL A 154 -3.66 0.92 0.86
C VAL A 154 -3.18 0.97 2.30
N ASP A 155 -4.02 1.42 3.24
CA ASP A 155 -3.65 1.59 4.65
C ASP A 155 -3.48 0.25 5.40
N ASP A 156 -4.07 -0.84 4.91
CA ASP A 156 -3.96 -2.18 5.49
C ASP A 156 -2.77 -2.99 4.95
N VAL A 157 -2.04 -2.46 3.96
CA VAL A 157 -0.94 -3.16 3.31
C VAL A 157 0.35 -2.94 4.08
N GLY A 158 0.84 -4.01 4.70
CA GLY A 158 2.12 -4.01 5.42
C GLY A 158 3.34 -4.18 4.51
N SER A 159 3.20 -4.95 3.43
CA SER A 159 4.27 -5.09 2.43
C SER A 159 3.74 -5.54 1.07
N ALA A 160 4.41 -5.14 -0.02
CA ALA A 160 4.07 -5.60 -1.36
C ALA A 160 5.32 -5.89 -2.20
N GLU A 161 5.84 -7.12 -2.19
CA GLU A 161 7.08 -7.51 -2.87
C GLU A 161 6.88 -8.06 -4.29
N LEU A 162 7.83 -7.77 -5.20
CA LEU A 162 7.84 -8.35 -6.53
C LEU A 162 8.83 -9.52 -6.61
N LYS A 163 8.30 -10.75 -6.73
CA LYS A 163 9.12 -11.97 -6.89
C LYS A 163 8.89 -12.65 -8.23
N THR A 164 9.74 -13.63 -8.54
CA THR A 164 9.54 -14.55 -9.67
C THR A 164 9.20 -15.92 -9.10
N LYS A 165 8.03 -16.45 -9.45
CA LYS A 165 7.51 -17.73 -8.95
C LYS A 165 6.96 -18.59 -10.09
N THR A 166 6.84 -19.88 -9.83
CA THR A 166 6.10 -20.80 -10.72
C THR A 166 4.61 -20.57 -10.54
N VAL A 167 3.93 -20.16 -11.61
CA VAL A 167 2.48 -19.95 -11.65
C VAL A 167 1.95 -20.71 -12.85
N THR A 168 1.05 -21.67 -12.63
CA THR A 168 0.49 -22.54 -13.69
C THR A 168 1.58 -23.20 -14.55
N GLY A 169 2.66 -23.67 -13.91
CA GLY A 169 3.78 -24.35 -14.56
C GLY A 169 4.78 -23.45 -15.31
N LYS A 170 4.69 -22.12 -15.20
CA LYS A 170 5.61 -21.18 -15.86
C LYS A 170 6.22 -20.20 -14.85
N GLN A 171 7.47 -19.80 -15.06
CA GLN A 171 8.07 -18.70 -14.30
C GLN A 171 7.36 -17.39 -14.67
N ARG A 172 6.73 -16.75 -13.69
CA ARG A 172 6.02 -15.48 -13.84
C ARG A 172 6.43 -14.52 -12.74
N ARG A 173 6.27 -13.22 -13.01
CA ARG A 173 6.35 -12.20 -11.96
C ARG A 173 5.08 -12.29 -11.10
N VAL A 174 5.26 -12.18 -9.79
CA VAL A 174 4.22 -12.20 -8.78
C VAL A 174 4.40 -10.99 -7.87
N ALA A 175 3.32 -10.28 -7.57
CA ALA A 175 3.23 -9.38 -6.44
C ALA A 175 2.76 -10.19 -5.23
N GLU A 176 3.54 -10.19 -4.17
CA GLU A 176 3.26 -10.76 -2.86
C GLU A 176 2.82 -9.63 -1.96
N ILE A 177 1.52 -9.55 -1.67
CA ILE A 177 0.93 -8.42 -0.97
C ILE A 177 0.47 -8.92 0.39
N GLU A 178 1.20 -8.54 1.43
CA GLU A 178 0.81 -8.76 2.82
C GLU A 178 -0.12 -7.62 3.26
N HIS A 179 -1.29 -8.00 3.77
CA HIS A 179 -2.32 -7.08 4.20
C HIS A 179 -3.16 -7.68 5.32
N THR A 180 -3.83 -6.82 6.08
CA THR A 180 -4.69 -7.25 7.19
C THR A 180 -6.12 -7.42 6.73
N VAL A 181 -6.73 -8.57 7.02
CA VAL A 181 -8.15 -8.82 6.79
C VAL A 181 -8.79 -9.22 8.11
N GLU A 182 -9.76 -8.44 8.58
CA GLU A 182 -10.47 -8.68 9.86
C GLU A 182 -9.50 -8.90 11.05
N GLY A 183 -8.39 -8.15 11.09
CA GLY A 183 -7.35 -8.26 12.12
C GLY A 183 -6.37 -9.44 11.96
N THR A 184 -6.45 -10.19 10.86
CA THR A 184 -5.55 -11.30 10.54
C THR A 184 -4.61 -10.93 9.41
N SER A 185 -3.29 -11.08 9.61
CA SER A 185 -2.32 -10.92 8.52
C SER A 185 -2.47 -12.05 7.50
N VAL A 186 -2.69 -11.67 6.24
CA VAL A 186 -2.84 -12.56 5.10
C VAL A 186 -1.95 -12.08 3.96
N GLU A 187 -1.50 -13.02 3.11
CA GLU A 187 -0.72 -12.71 1.93
C GLU A 187 -1.50 -13.08 0.67
N THR A 188 -1.70 -12.11 -0.22
CA THR A 188 -2.34 -12.28 -1.53
C THR A 188 -1.27 -12.28 -2.61
N HIS A 189 -1.22 -13.35 -3.42
CA HIS A 189 -0.29 -13.41 -4.56
C HIS A 189 -1.02 -13.05 -5.86
N VAL A 190 -0.51 -12.07 -6.60
CA VAL A 190 -1.09 -11.65 -7.88
C VAL A 190 -0.07 -11.76 -9.01
N SER A 191 -0.44 -12.41 -10.13
CA SER A 191 0.36 -12.51 -11.34
C SER A 191 -0.41 -12.04 -12.57
N GLY A 192 0.27 -11.45 -13.54
CA GLY A 192 -0.35 -10.79 -14.69
C GLY A 192 0.67 -10.44 -15.75
N SER A 193 0.46 -9.34 -16.48
CA SER A 193 1.53 -8.74 -17.27
C SER A 193 2.60 -8.14 -16.34
N LYS A 194 3.84 -7.98 -16.83
CA LYS A 194 4.91 -7.36 -16.03
C LYS A 194 4.58 -5.91 -15.63
N SER A 195 3.80 -5.21 -16.43
CA SER A 195 3.38 -3.82 -16.18
C SER A 195 2.31 -3.83 -15.09
N ASP A 196 1.24 -4.59 -15.29
CA ASP A 196 0.09 -4.65 -14.37
C ASP A 196 0.52 -5.03 -12.95
N VAL A 197 1.32 -6.09 -12.81
CA VAL A 197 1.78 -6.56 -11.49
C VAL A 197 2.67 -5.53 -10.80
N SER A 198 3.52 -4.84 -11.57
CA SER A 198 4.40 -3.82 -11.00
C SER A 198 3.65 -2.52 -10.67
N VAL A 199 2.63 -2.15 -11.45
CA VAL A 199 1.76 -1.00 -11.16
C VAL A 199 0.85 -1.31 -9.96
N LEU A 200 0.30 -2.53 -9.86
CA LEU A 200 -0.47 -2.97 -8.69
C LEU A 200 0.38 -2.86 -7.42
N ALA A 201 1.59 -3.44 -7.42
CA ALA A 201 2.51 -3.32 -6.30
C ALA A 201 2.79 -1.83 -5.98
N SER A 202 3.10 -1.00 -6.99
CA SER A 202 3.29 0.44 -6.76
C SER A 202 2.05 1.14 -6.17
N PHE A 203 0.83 0.72 -6.50
CA PHE A 203 -0.38 1.29 -5.95
C PHE A 203 -0.50 0.99 -4.46
N VAL A 204 -0.45 -0.29 -4.08
CA VAL A 204 -0.66 -0.74 -2.70
C VAL A 204 0.48 -0.33 -1.76
N ARG A 205 1.71 -0.20 -2.28
CA ARG A 205 2.87 0.32 -1.53
C ARG A 205 2.74 1.77 -1.05
N ARG A 206 1.71 2.50 -1.47
CA ARG A 206 1.47 3.84 -0.89
C ARG A 206 1.20 3.75 0.61
N GLY A 207 0.69 2.61 1.10
CA GLY A 207 0.46 2.34 2.52
C GLY A 207 1.75 2.23 3.29
N GLU A 208 2.71 1.46 2.74
CA GLU A 208 4.08 1.41 3.25
C GLU A 208 4.62 2.84 3.45
N GLN A 209 4.38 3.74 2.48
CA GLN A 209 4.89 5.12 2.51
C GLN A 209 4.09 6.08 3.41
N ALA A 210 2.81 5.81 3.66
CA ALA A 210 1.98 6.57 4.60
C ALA A 210 2.32 6.21 6.05
N GLY A 211 2.73 4.95 6.29
CA GLY A 211 3.33 4.46 7.53
C GLY A 211 4.83 4.80 7.69
N GLU A 212 5.55 5.09 6.59
CA GLU A 212 6.93 5.62 6.59
C GLU A 212 6.97 7.10 7.03
N VAL A 213 6.54 7.38 8.25
CA VAL A 213 7.56 8.00 9.11
C VAL A 213 8.60 6.90 9.25
N ASP A 214 9.86 7.16 8.90
CA ASP A 214 10.97 6.23 9.17
C ASP A 214 11.07 6.11 10.71
N VAL A 215 10.13 5.38 11.31
CA VAL A 215 10.02 5.25 12.76
C VAL A 215 11.08 4.24 13.12
N GLU A 216 12.26 4.76 13.41
CA GLU A 216 13.26 4.01 14.15
C GLU A 216 12.66 3.65 15.51
N LEU A 217 12.03 2.47 15.57
CA LEU A 217 11.53 1.91 16.82
C LEU A 217 12.71 1.76 17.77
N SER A 218 12.53 2.25 18.99
CA SER A 218 13.43 1.98 20.09
C SER A 218 13.53 0.47 20.34
N LYS A 219 14.56 0.06 21.07
CA LYS A 219 14.73 -1.33 21.47
C LYS A 219 13.50 -1.87 22.22
N GLU A 220 12.91 -1.04 23.05
CA GLU A 220 11.75 -1.38 23.88
C GLU A 220 10.48 -1.55 23.04
N GLU A 221 10.24 -0.62 22.09
CA GLU A 221 9.13 -0.73 21.14
C GLU A 221 9.24 -1.98 20.26
N ASN A 222 10.44 -2.31 19.78
CA ASN A 222 10.69 -3.55 19.03
C ASN A 222 10.44 -4.82 19.86
N GLU A 223 10.84 -4.82 21.14
CA GLU A 223 10.61 -5.96 22.04
C GLU A 223 9.11 -6.19 22.29
N VAL A 224 8.35 -5.11 22.50
CA VAL A 224 6.88 -5.17 22.65
C VAL A 224 6.22 -5.64 21.36
N LEU A 225 6.61 -5.11 20.20
CA LEU A 225 6.08 -5.51 18.90
C LEU A 225 6.36 -7.00 18.61
N MET A 226 7.57 -7.47 18.91
CA MET A 226 7.94 -8.88 18.77
C MET A 226 7.15 -9.80 19.71
N ALA A 227 6.87 -9.36 20.94
CA ALA A 227 6.03 -10.11 21.86
C ALA A 227 4.60 -10.27 21.31
N LEU A 228 4.01 -9.20 20.76
CA LEU A 228 2.72 -9.25 20.07
C LEU A 228 2.75 -10.18 18.86
N TYR A 229 3.76 -10.05 17.98
CA TYR A 229 3.91 -10.87 16.79
C TYR A 229 4.00 -12.38 17.10
N THR A 230 4.63 -12.74 18.22
CA THR A 230 4.76 -14.14 18.67
C THR A 230 3.52 -14.66 19.40
N GLY A 231 2.45 -13.85 19.49
CA GLY A 231 1.17 -14.24 20.08
C GLY A 231 1.15 -14.16 21.61
N VAL A 232 2.10 -13.46 22.25
CA VAL A 232 2.06 -13.20 23.69
C VAL A 232 0.84 -12.34 23.99
N SER A 233 0.05 -12.75 24.99
CA SER A 233 -1.12 -11.99 25.43
C SER A 233 -0.69 -10.59 25.89
N PRO A 234 -1.37 -9.50 25.48
CA PRO A 234 -1.03 -8.14 25.88
C PRO A 234 -0.91 -7.92 27.40
N PHE A 235 -1.64 -8.71 28.19
CA PHE A 235 -1.57 -8.68 29.67
C PHE A 235 -0.30 -9.29 30.24
N GLN A 236 0.37 -10.16 29.49
CA GLN A 236 1.61 -10.83 29.88
C GLN A 236 2.84 -10.14 29.29
N ILE A 237 2.64 -9.22 28.34
CA ILE A 237 3.76 -8.51 27.69
C ILE A 237 4.61 -7.74 28.70
N PRO A 238 4.06 -6.98 29.68
CA PRO A 238 4.87 -6.31 30.71
C PRO A 238 5.86 -7.26 31.39
N ASP A 239 5.39 -8.42 31.85
CA ASP A 239 6.24 -9.45 32.46
C ASP A 239 7.22 -10.07 31.46
N PHE A 240 6.79 -10.28 30.21
CA PHE A 240 7.58 -10.92 29.15
C PHE A 240 8.76 -10.05 28.69
N VAL A 241 8.55 -8.74 28.51
CA VAL A 241 9.60 -7.80 28.11
C VAL A 241 10.32 -7.18 29.32
N GLY A 242 9.87 -7.47 30.54
CA GLY A 242 10.47 -6.98 31.78
C GLY A 242 10.27 -5.48 32.00
N MET A 243 9.11 -4.94 31.61
CA MET A 243 8.75 -3.53 31.71
C MET A 243 7.52 -3.34 32.61
N GLU A 244 7.40 -2.17 33.23
CA GLU A 244 6.20 -1.79 33.98
C GLU A 244 4.99 -1.66 33.06
N ILE A 245 3.79 -1.98 33.57
CA ILE A 245 2.54 -1.94 32.79
C ILE A 245 2.35 -0.57 32.11
N GLY A 246 2.53 0.52 32.85
CA GLY A 246 2.37 1.87 32.30
C GLY A 246 3.34 2.18 31.16
N GLN A 247 4.58 1.67 31.22
CA GLN A 247 5.56 1.86 30.16
C GLN A 247 5.16 1.10 28.89
N VAL A 248 4.61 -0.12 29.02
CA VAL A 248 4.10 -0.89 27.88
C VAL A 248 2.86 -0.23 27.27
N GLU A 249 1.95 0.31 28.10
CA GLU A 249 0.78 1.04 27.60
C GLU A 249 1.19 2.31 26.84
N GLU A 250 2.17 3.08 27.32
CA GLU A 250 2.75 4.22 26.58
C GLU A 250 3.43 3.81 25.26
N ILE A 251 3.99 2.59 25.20
CA ILE A 251 4.52 2.02 23.95
C ILE A 251 3.36 1.66 23.01
N TYR A 252 2.27 1.05 23.49
CA TYR A 252 1.11 0.79 22.65
C TYR A 252 0.52 2.07 22.07
N ASP A 253 0.35 3.11 22.89
CA ASP A 253 -0.18 4.40 22.42
C ASP A 253 0.70 4.98 21.30
N ARG A 254 2.03 4.97 21.48
CA ARG A 254 2.97 5.41 20.43
C ARG A 254 2.89 4.57 19.16
N LEU A 255 2.86 3.24 19.29
CA LEU A 255 2.76 2.34 18.14
C LEU A 255 1.41 2.49 17.41
N ILE A 256 0.34 2.81 18.12
CA ILE A 256 -0.97 3.15 17.53
C ILE A 256 -0.88 4.51 16.81
N GLU A 257 -0.26 5.52 17.41
CA GLU A 257 -0.02 6.82 16.77
C GLU A 257 0.82 6.69 15.50
N TYR A 258 1.75 5.73 15.44
CA TYR A 258 2.54 5.40 14.27
C TYR A 258 1.79 4.56 13.22
N GLY A 259 0.55 4.13 13.50
CA GLY A 259 -0.21 3.24 12.62
C GLY A 259 0.31 1.81 12.56
N ILE A 260 1.17 1.40 13.52
CA ILE A 260 1.76 0.05 13.59
C ILE A 260 0.81 -0.92 14.32
N LEU A 261 0.01 -0.41 15.26
CA LEU A 261 -0.97 -1.19 16.00
C LEU A 261 -2.38 -0.59 15.85
N GLU A 262 -3.39 -1.45 15.84
CA GLU A 262 -4.79 -1.05 15.89
C GLU A 262 -5.44 -1.47 17.22
N PRO A 263 -6.15 -0.57 17.93
CA PRO A 263 -6.80 -0.90 19.19
C PRO A 263 -8.03 -1.78 18.96
N VAL A 264 -7.92 -3.07 19.30
CA VAL A 264 -9.06 -4.01 19.20
C VAL A 264 -10.09 -3.81 20.31
N ARG A 265 -9.65 -3.50 21.54
CA ARG A 265 -10.51 -3.33 22.73
C ARG A 265 -9.77 -2.65 23.88
N THR A 266 -10.49 -1.82 24.66
CA THR A 266 -9.97 -1.22 25.90
C THR A 266 -10.58 -1.91 27.13
N ARG A 267 -9.76 -2.29 28.12
CA ARG A 267 -10.23 -2.78 29.42
C ARG A 267 -9.77 -1.84 30.54
N ARG A 268 -10.53 -1.81 31.64
CA ARG A 268 -10.23 -0.96 32.81
C ARG A 268 -9.76 -1.82 33.98
N GLU A 269 -8.71 -1.38 34.64
CA GLU A 269 -8.36 -1.88 35.97
C GLU A 269 -9.32 -1.28 37.01
N VAL A 270 -9.86 -2.12 37.90
CA VAL A 270 -10.84 -1.72 38.91
C VAL A 270 -10.49 -2.34 40.25
N GLN A 271 -10.81 -1.64 41.34
CA GLN A 271 -10.69 -2.16 42.69
C GLN A 271 -12.00 -1.96 43.46
N LEU A 272 -12.31 -2.90 44.37
CA LEU A 272 -13.45 -2.76 45.27
C LEU A 272 -13.28 -1.57 46.22
N GLU A 273 -14.24 -0.65 46.17
CA GLU A 273 -14.44 0.35 47.22
C GLU A 273 -14.95 -0.28 48.52
N ALA A 274 -14.87 0.46 49.63
CA ALA A 274 -15.31 -0.01 50.95
C ALA A 274 -16.74 -0.56 50.93
N ARG A 275 -17.67 0.13 50.26
CA ARG A 275 -19.06 -0.34 50.10
C ARG A 275 -19.15 -1.64 49.33
N GLY A 276 -18.36 -1.80 48.27
CA GLY A 276 -18.30 -3.04 47.49
C GLY A 276 -17.76 -4.20 48.31
N ARG A 277 -16.78 -3.96 49.19
CA ARG A 277 -16.25 -4.98 50.11
C ARG A 277 -17.30 -5.41 51.13
N SER A 278 -18.08 -4.49 51.69
CA SER A 278 -19.17 -4.83 52.61
C SER A 278 -20.23 -5.69 51.96
N ILE A 279 -20.69 -5.32 50.75
CA ILE A 279 -21.69 -6.10 50.00
C ILE A 279 -21.15 -7.49 49.65
N ALA A 280 -19.90 -7.59 49.22
CA ALA A 280 -19.27 -8.88 48.93
C ALA A 280 -19.10 -9.74 50.18
N GLY A 281 -18.82 -9.13 51.34
CA GLY A 281 -18.72 -9.82 52.63
C GLY A 281 -20.07 -10.40 53.08
N GLU A 282 -21.14 -9.61 53.02
CA GLU A 282 -22.50 -10.08 53.33
C GLU A 282 -22.91 -11.27 52.44
N ALA A 283 -22.56 -11.25 51.15
CA ALA A 283 -22.85 -12.33 50.22
C ALA A 283 -22.04 -13.63 50.47
N VAL A 284 -20.90 -13.54 51.15
CA VAL A 284 -20.06 -14.70 51.53
C VAL A 284 -20.51 -15.29 52.86
N ASP A 285 -21.02 -14.46 53.79
CA ASP A 285 -21.52 -14.90 55.10
C ASP A 285 -22.91 -15.58 55.02
N ASP A 286 -23.65 -15.37 53.92
CA ASP A 286 -24.96 -16.00 53.65
C ASP A 286 -24.86 -17.40 52.95
N GLN A 287 -23.66 -18.00 52.85
CA GLN A 287 -23.41 -19.38 52.39
C GLN A 287 -23.00 -20.32 53.54
#